data_AF-F8VB96-F1
#
_entry.id   AF-F8VB96-F1
#
_cell.length_a   1.000
_cell.length_b   1.000
_cell.length_c   1.000
_cell.angle_alpha   90.00
_cell.angle_beta   90.00
_cell.angle_gamma   90.00
#
_symmetry.space_group_name_H-M   'P 1'
#
loop_
_entity.id
_entity.type
_entity.pdbx_description
1 polymer ?
#
loop_
_entity_poly.entity_id
_entity_poly.type
_entity_poly.pdbx_seq_one_letter_code
_entity_poly.pdbx_strand_id
1 'polypeptide(L)'
;DGWFWVIPLAGEISSVGFVTDPSHVRGMKPEQRVQFFLDNVAITPELRRLVDSAEWIPDRVEMDSDWSFFCKKFHGPGYMLCGDAACFVDPIFSRGV
;
A
#
# COMPACT_ATOMS: atom_id res chain seq x y z
N ASP A 1 -8.76 -9.77 -6.26
CA ASP A 1 -7.44 -10.42 -6.10
C ASP A 1 -6.40 -9.44 -5.60
N GLY A 2 -5.91 -9.69 -4.38
CA GLY A 2 -5.03 -8.79 -3.66
C GLY A 2 -5.08 -9.07 -2.16
N TRP A 3 -4.46 -8.20 -1.37
CA TRP A 3 -4.50 -8.29 0.08
C TRP A 3 -4.57 -6.89 0.70
N PHE A 4 -5.09 -6.83 1.93
CA PHE A 4 -5.23 -5.60 2.68
C PHE A 4 -4.33 -5.59 3.91
N TRP A 5 -3.83 -4.42 4.27
CA TRP A 5 -3.38 -4.15 5.63
C TRP A 5 -4.37 -3.25 6.37
N VAL A 6 -4.42 -3.39 7.69
CA VAL A 6 -5.05 -2.45 8.62
C VAL A 6 -4.07 -2.27 9.77
N ILE A 7 -3.50 -1.07 9.90
CA ILE A 7 -2.49 -0.73 10.91
C ILE A 7 -3.05 0.41 11.77
N PRO A 8 -3.41 0.17 13.03
CA PRO A 8 -3.78 1.23 13.96
C PRO A 8 -2.62 2.20 14.15
N LEU A 9 -2.92 3.50 14.07
CA LEU A 9 -1.97 4.59 14.31
C LEU A 9 -2.32 5.31 15.63
N ALA A 10 -1.57 6.36 15.96
CA ALA A 10 -1.91 7.21 17.10
C ALA A 10 -3.25 7.94 16.87
N GLY A 11 -4.03 8.09 17.93
CA GLY A 11 -5.41 8.60 17.86
C GLY A 11 -6.40 7.53 17.39
N GLU A 12 -7.60 7.95 17.01
CA GLU A 12 -8.65 7.06 16.47
C GLU A 12 -8.47 6.85 14.96
N ILE A 13 -7.22 6.72 14.49
CA ILE A 13 -6.84 6.65 13.07
C ILE A 13 -6.23 5.28 12.78
N SER A 14 -6.63 4.67 11.66
CA SER A 14 -5.98 3.47 11.13
C SER A 14 -5.51 3.72 9.69
N SER A 15 -4.29 3.26 9.37
CA SER A 15 -3.84 3.13 7.98
C SER A 15 -4.45 1.88 7.39
N VAL A 16 -5.14 2.03 6.26
CA VAL A 16 -5.70 0.92 5.49
C VAL A 16 -5.14 1.01 4.08
N GLY A 17 -4.61 -0.10 3.58
CA GLY A 17 -4.08 -0.15 2.22
C GLY A 17 -4.46 -1.43 1.53
N PHE A 18 -4.51 -1.35 0.21
CA PHE A 18 -4.86 -2.46 -0.67
C PHE A 18 -3.76 -2.66 -1.70
N VAL A 19 -3.18 -3.86 -1.71
CA VAL A 19 -2.19 -4.27 -2.69
C VAL A 19 -2.86 -5.20 -3.69
N THR A 20 -2.75 -4.86 -4.97
CA THR A 20 -3.38 -5.61 -6.06
C THR A 20 -2.50 -5.57 -7.32
N ASP A 21 -2.81 -6.42 -8.30
CA ASP A 21 -2.12 -6.39 -9.59
C ASP A 21 -2.35 -5.04 -10.30
N PRO A 22 -1.30 -4.37 -10.80
CA PRO A 22 -1.41 -3.08 -11.48
C PRO A 22 -2.35 -3.07 -12.70
N SER A 23 -2.58 -4.23 -13.33
CA SER A 23 -3.52 -4.36 -14.45
C SER A 23 -4.95 -4.00 -14.07
N HIS A 24 -5.36 -4.17 -12.80
CA HIS A 24 -6.72 -3.86 -12.34
C HIS A 24 -7.02 -2.35 -12.32
N VAL A 25 -6.01 -1.50 -12.14
CA VAL A 25 -6.17 -0.05 -11.99
C VAL A 25 -5.57 0.76 -13.14
N ARG A 26 -4.99 0.07 -14.13
CA ARG A 26 -4.34 0.70 -15.29
C ARG A 26 -5.34 1.55 -16.08
N GLY A 27 -5.00 2.81 -16.30
CA GLY A 27 -5.84 3.77 -17.04
C GLY A 27 -6.99 4.38 -16.25
N MET A 28 -7.21 3.98 -14.99
CA MET A 28 -8.17 4.64 -14.11
C MET A 28 -7.66 6.03 -13.69
N LYS A 29 -8.58 6.99 -13.60
CA LYS A 29 -8.37 8.28 -12.95
C LYS A 29 -8.30 8.13 -11.41
N PRO A 30 -7.72 9.08 -10.67
CA PRO A 30 -7.60 8.99 -9.21
C PRO A 30 -8.93 8.65 -8.51
N GLU A 31 -10.04 9.29 -8.89
CA GLU A 31 -11.35 9.10 -8.26
C GLU A 31 -11.88 7.68 -8.50
N GLN A 32 -11.61 7.11 -9.68
CA GLN A 32 -11.99 5.74 -10.01
C GLN A 32 -11.20 4.71 -9.21
N ARG A 33 -9.93 5.02 -8.88
CA ARG A 33 -9.09 4.15 -8.05
C ARG A 33 -9.53 4.17 -6.59
N VAL A 34 -9.91 5.35 -6.08
CA VAL A 34 -10.53 5.46 -4.75
C VAL A 34 -11.81 4.64 -4.70
N GLN A 35 -12.67 4.76 -5.72
CA GLN A 35 -13.89 3.97 -5.78
C GLN A 35 -13.57 2.46 -5.85
N PHE A 36 -12.60 2.06 -6.66
CA PHE A 36 -12.15 0.67 -6.74
C PHE A 36 -11.65 0.13 -5.38
N PHE A 37 -10.92 0.94 -4.61
CA PHE A 37 -10.52 0.58 -3.25
C PHE A 37 -11.75 0.39 -2.34
N LEU A 38 -12.67 1.34 -2.32
CA LEU A 38 -13.89 1.28 -1.49
C LEU A 38 -14.78 0.08 -1.87
N ASP A 39 -14.88 -0.24 -3.15
CA ASP A 39 -15.61 -1.41 -3.63
C ASP A 39 -14.97 -2.71 -3.14
N ASN A 40 -13.64 -2.81 -3.16
CA ASN A 40 -12.93 -3.97 -2.62
C ASN A 40 -13.05 -4.08 -1.09
N VAL A 41 -13.09 -2.95 -0.37
CA VAL A 41 -13.40 -2.91 1.07
C VAL A 41 -14.80 -3.46 1.32
N ALA A 42 -15.79 -3.00 0.55
CA ALA A 42 -17.17 -3.42 0.69
C ALA A 42 -17.30 -4.94 0.49
N ILE A 43 -16.70 -5.53 -0.53
CA ILE A 43 -16.87 -6.97 -0.82
C ILE A 43 -16.05 -7.89 0.10
N THR A 44 -15.22 -7.35 0.99
CA THR A 44 -14.35 -8.12 1.91
C THR A 44 -14.93 -8.09 3.34
N PRO A 45 -15.65 -9.14 3.79
CA PRO A 45 -16.39 -9.11 5.06
C PRO A 45 -15.54 -8.82 6.30
N GLU A 46 -14.33 -9.39 6.35
CA GLU A 46 -13.39 -9.26 7.47
C GLU A 46 -12.90 -7.82 7.59
N LEU A 47 -12.57 -7.20 6.46
CA LEU A 47 -12.14 -5.80 6.42
C LEU A 47 -13.30 -4.88 6.76
N ARG A 48 -14.47 -5.10 6.17
CA ARG A 48 -15.69 -4.34 6.47
C ARG A 48 -15.96 -4.33 7.98
N ARG A 49 -15.84 -5.47 8.65
CA ARG A 49 -16.01 -5.57 10.12
C ARG A 49 -14.99 -4.72 10.90
N LEU A 50 -13.77 -4.57 10.39
CA LEU A 50 -12.72 -3.77 11.04
C LEU A 50 -12.92 -2.26 10.86
N VAL A 51 -13.60 -1.84 9.79
CA VAL A 51 -13.78 -0.43 9.44
C VAL A 51 -15.24 0.05 9.49
N ASP A 52 -16.18 -0.77 10.00
CA ASP A 52 -17.62 -0.51 9.95
C ASP A 52 -18.03 0.80 10.65
N SER A 53 -17.33 1.15 11.73
CA SER A 53 -17.53 2.39 12.48
C SER A 53 -16.54 3.50 12.11
N ALA A 54 -15.67 3.27 11.11
CA ALA A 54 -14.65 4.23 10.73
C ALA A 54 -15.22 5.22 9.71
N GLU A 55 -14.86 6.49 9.88
CA GLU A 55 -15.10 7.50 8.87
C GLU A 55 -13.90 7.60 7.92
N TRP A 56 -14.19 7.63 6.63
CA TRP A 56 -13.19 7.86 5.63
C TRP A 56 -12.62 9.28 5.76
N ILE A 57 -11.30 9.42 5.79
CA ILE A 57 -10.63 10.72 5.82
C ILE A 57 -10.30 11.14 4.38
N PRO A 58 -10.97 12.19 3.83
CA PRO A 58 -10.70 12.65 2.47
C PRO A 58 -9.25 13.14 2.30
N ASP A 59 -8.78 13.16 1.05
CA ASP A 59 -7.47 13.73 0.66
C ASP A 59 -6.24 13.07 1.32
N ARG A 60 -6.40 11.86 1.87
CA ARG A 60 -5.33 11.05 2.49
C ARG A 60 -5.03 9.76 1.70
N VAL A 61 -5.46 9.69 0.45
CA VAL A 61 -5.21 8.53 -0.40
C VAL A 61 -3.94 8.74 -1.20
N GLU A 62 -2.95 7.91 -0.92
CA GLU A 62 -1.78 7.78 -1.76
C GLU A 62 -1.87 6.50 -2.58
N MET A 63 -1.33 6.55 -3.79
CA MET A 63 -1.17 5.37 -4.62
C MET A 63 0.25 5.36 -5.16
N ASP A 64 0.97 4.31 -4.81
CA ASP A 64 2.26 4.01 -5.39
C ASP A 64 2.14 2.85 -6.40
N SER A 65 3.17 2.58 -7.19
CA SER A 65 3.26 1.41 -8.06
C SER A 65 4.72 1.13 -8.42
N ASP A 66 5.02 -0.09 -8.86
CA ASP A 66 6.37 -0.47 -9.34
C ASP A 66 7.48 -0.33 -8.27
N TRP A 67 7.12 -0.54 -7.00
CA TRP A 67 8.03 -0.41 -5.86
C TRP A 67 8.99 -1.59 -5.67
N SER A 68 8.73 -2.76 -6.27
CA SER A 68 9.56 -3.95 -6.05
C SER A 68 10.77 -3.96 -6.98
N PHE A 69 11.98 -3.84 -6.43
CA PHE A 69 13.21 -3.84 -7.23
C PHE A 69 14.46 -4.29 -6.45
N PHE A 70 15.54 -4.52 -7.18
CA PHE A 70 16.85 -4.84 -6.63
C PHE A 70 17.98 -4.18 -7.43
N CYS A 71 18.83 -3.38 -6.77
CA CYS A 71 20.01 -2.82 -7.43
C CYS A 71 21.05 -3.91 -7.74
N LYS A 72 21.73 -3.83 -8.89
CA LYS A 72 22.77 -4.82 -9.23
C LYS A 72 24.02 -4.75 -8.33
N LYS A 73 24.27 -3.60 -7.69
CA LYS A 73 25.39 -3.36 -6.78
C LYS A 73 24.94 -2.49 -5.63
N PHE A 74 25.31 -2.86 -4.41
CA PHE A 74 24.88 -2.18 -3.18
C PHE A 74 25.95 -1.26 -2.60
N HIS A 75 27.18 -1.31 -3.12
CA HIS A 75 28.29 -0.51 -2.61
C HIS A 75 29.37 -0.28 -3.69
N GLY A 76 30.26 0.67 -3.41
CA GLY A 76 31.45 0.96 -4.20
C GLY A 76 32.45 1.81 -3.39
N PRO A 77 33.55 2.30 -3.99
CA PRO A 77 34.53 3.10 -3.27
C PRO A 77 33.89 4.38 -2.70
N GLY A 78 33.85 4.48 -1.37
CA GLY A 78 33.33 5.66 -0.66
C GLY A 78 31.80 5.73 -0.55
N TYR A 79 31.05 4.69 -0.92
CA TYR A 79 29.59 4.70 -0.75
C TYR A 79 28.99 3.31 -0.54
N MET A 80 27.79 3.30 0.06
CA MET A 80 26.89 2.15 0.11
C MET A 80 25.44 2.61 -0.03
N LEU A 81 24.58 1.71 -0.49
CA LEU A 81 23.13 1.86 -0.54
C LEU A 81 22.53 1.16 0.69
N CYS A 82 21.47 1.72 1.26
CA CYS A 82 20.76 1.15 2.41
C CYS A 82 19.25 1.34 2.27
N GLY A 83 18.48 0.42 2.87
CA GLY A 83 17.02 0.41 2.77
C GLY A 83 16.55 0.40 1.32
N ASP A 84 15.49 1.16 1.05
CA ASP A 84 14.86 1.29 -0.26
C ASP A 84 15.83 1.77 -1.33
N ALA A 85 16.88 2.52 -0.99
CA ALA A 85 17.89 2.93 -2.00
C ALA A 85 18.64 1.73 -2.61
N ALA A 86 18.62 0.55 -1.98
CA ALA A 86 19.28 -0.67 -2.44
C ALA A 86 18.29 -1.68 -3.05
N CYS A 87 17.17 -1.90 -2.36
CA CYS A 87 16.13 -2.82 -2.80
C CYS A 87 14.85 -2.62 -2.00
N PHE A 88 13.72 -2.99 -2.58
CA PHE A 88 12.44 -3.09 -1.90
C PHE A 88 11.67 -4.31 -2.43
N VAL A 89 10.94 -4.98 -1.56
CA VAL A 89 10.14 -6.18 -1.85
C VAL A 89 8.70 -5.91 -1.44
N ASP A 90 7.82 -6.89 -1.48
CA ASP A 90 6.43 -6.72 -1.05
C ASP A 90 6.30 -6.46 0.48
N PRO A 91 5.42 -5.52 0.90
CA PRO A 91 5.28 -5.14 2.30
C PRO A 91 4.50 -6.15 3.16
N ILE A 92 4.01 -7.28 2.63
CA ILE A 92 3.17 -8.27 3.35
C ILE A 92 3.78 -8.77 4.67
N PHE A 93 5.11 -8.79 4.78
CA PHE A 93 5.82 -9.19 6.02
C PHE A 93 6.58 -8.05 6.70
N SER A 94 6.32 -6.80 6.31
CA SER A 94 6.91 -5.60 6.93
C SER A 94 8.43 -5.64 7.08
N ARG A 95 9.16 -6.19 6.09
CA ARG A 95 10.62 -6.36 6.13
C ARG A 95 11.43 -5.14 5.69
N GLY A 96 10.76 -4.04 5.34
CA GLY A 96 11.41 -2.85 4.78
C GLY A 96 12.03 -1.90 5.80
N VAL A 97 11.81 -2.14 7.11
CA VAL A 97 12.26 -1.28 8.22
C VAL A 97 13.33 -1.97 9.04
#